data_AF-A0A1Y2VI48-F1
#
_entry.id   AF-A0A1Y2VI48-F1
#
_cell.length_a   1.000
_cell.length_b   1.000
_cell.length_c   1.000
_cell.angle_alpha   90.00
_cell.angle_beta   90.00
_cell.angle_gamma   90.00
#
_symmetry.space_group_name_H-M   'P 1'
#
loop_
_entity.id
_entity.type
_entity.pdbx_description
1 polymer ?
#
loop_
_entity_poly.entity_id
_entity_poly.type
_entity_poly.pdbx_seq_one_letter_code
_entity_poly.pdbx_strand_id
1 'polypeptide(L)'
;MAEGSIDAHGTWDYVRKHSPFVSYDSINTNGSRLLKVLSFQEFKEDLAAGTVPQFVMMSPNMLNDGHNTTLDYATKWARKFLLPLLAEGVFKEKTLIQLTYDETENYSEPNRIASLLLGSAVPDSLKGSTDNTFYTHFSILSTVENNWELPNLGRFDVGANVFKLVADITGYINMDPPNVAAVNNSVSYPGAFNRNHTIKLTAIPPPNLQLVGAGGISVLDSVREQWKKEENLDTPYDGSGSVYDGDNVPIYKPQAHNGA
;
A
#
# COMPACT_ATOMS: atom_id res chain seq x y z
N MET A 1 -8.97 -17.79 -9.03
CA MET A 1 -8.12 -18.13 -7.84
C MET A 1 -7.47 -19.52 -7.91
N ALA A 2 -7.47 -20.23 -9.05
CA ALA A 2 -6.98 -21.62 -9.11
C ALA A 2 -5.82 -21.85 -10.10
N GLU A 3 -5.67 -21.03 -11.13
CA GLU A 3 -4.60 -21.22 -12.10
C GLU A 3 -3.26 -20.72 -11.54
N GLY A 4 -2.25 -21.59 -11.51
CA GLY A 4 -0.95 -21.31 -10.88
C GLY A 4 -0.97 -21.36 -9.35
N SER A 5 -2.02 -21.89 -8.73
CA SER A 5 -2.12 -21.99 -7.26
C SER A 5 -1.47 -23.23 -6.69
N ILE A 6 -0.81 -24.04 -7.51
CA ILE A 6 -0.18 -25.30 -7.11
C ILE A 6 1.21 -25.39 -7.77
N ASP A 7 2.27 -25.66 -6.99
CA ASP A 7 3.64 -25.83 -7.48
C ASP A 7 3.81 -27.15 -8.26
N ALA A 8 5.02 -27.41 -8.76
CA ALA A 8 5.35 -28.67 -9.46
C ALA A 8 5.22 -29.94 -8.58
N HIS A 9 4.98 -29.78 -7.27
CA HIS A 9 4.89 -30.85 -6.27
C HIS A 9 3.48 -31.02 -5.68
N GLY A 10 2.49 -30.24 -6.12
CA GLY A 10 1.13 -30.34 -5.59
C GLY A 10 0.86 -29.44 -4.38
N THR A 11 1.78 -28.54 -4.00
CA THR A 11 1.66 -27.63 -2.86
C THR A 11 0.96 -26.34 -3.27
N TRP A 12 0.08 -25.81 -2.43
CA TRP A 12 -0.56 -24.52 -2.69
C TRP A 12 0.44 -23.35 -2.71
N ASP A 13 0.58 -22.70 -3.85
CA ASP A 13 1.42 -21.50 -4.03
C ASP A 13 0.66 -20.18 -3.84
N TYR A 14 -0.67 -20.22 -3.76
CA TYR A 14 -1.46 -19.09 -3.31
C TYR A 14 -1.45 -19.04 -1.78
N VAL A 15 -1.13 -17.87 -1.22
CA VAL A 15 -1.20 -17.64 0.23
C VAL A 15 -2.13 -16.47 0.55
N ARG A 16 -3.11 -16.72 1.42
CA ARG A 16 -4.07 -15.71 1.88
C ARG A 16 -3.38 -14.46 2.45
N LYS A 17 -2.22 -14.64 3.10
CA LYS A 17 -1.45 -13.54 3.70
C LYS A 17 -1.00 -12.47 2.70
N HIS A 18 -0.85 -12.79 1.41
CA HIS A 18 -0.47 -11.83 0.36
C HIS A 18 -1.69 -11.24 -0.39
N SER A 19 -2.92 -11.61 -0.01
CA SER A 19 -4.17 -11.05 -0.58
C SER A 19 -4.99 -10.40 0.54
N PRO A 20 -4.67 -9.14 0.92
CA PRO A 20 -5.19 -8.56 2.16
C PRO A 20 -6.72 -8.39 2.14
N PHE A 21 -7.34 -8.14 0.98
CA PHE A 21 -8.78 -7.86 0.87
C PHE A 21 -9.67 -8.97 1.45
N VAL A 22 -9.31 -10.25 1.26
CA VAL A 22 -10.09 -11.39 1.76
C VAL A 22 -10.03 -11.53 3.29
N SER A 23 -9.17 -10.77 3.96
CA SER A 23 -9.06 -10.76 5.42
C SER A 23 -9.97 -9.74 6.10
N TYR A 24 -10.56 -8.80 5.34
CA TYR A 24 -11.51 -7.84 5.89
C TYR A 24 -12.94 -8.38 5.85
N ASP A 25 -13.64 -8.35 6.99
CA ASP A 25 -15.04 -8.77 7.07
C ASP A 25 -15.94 -7.97 6.12
N SER A 26 -15.66 -6.68 5.93
CA SER A 26 -16.38 -5.81 4.98
C SER A 26 -16.29 -6.27 3.52
N ILE A 27 -15.35 -7.16 3.20
CA ILE A 27 -15.21 -7.83 1.90
C ILE A 27 -15.71 -9.27 2.01
N ASN A 28 -15.16 -10.07 2.93
CA ASN A 28 -15.41 -11.51 3.03
C ASN A 28 -16.88 -11.85 3.37
N THR A 29 -17.58 -10.98 4.10
CA THR A 29 -19.00 -11.17 4.43
C THR A 29 -19.96 -10.55 3.39
N ASN A 30 -19.42 -9.89 2.37
CA ASN A 30 -20.19 -9.26 1.30
C ASN A 30 -19.92 -9.98 -0.03
N GLY A 31 -20.86 -10.82 -0.47
CA GLY A 31 -20.68 -11.64 -1.67
C GLY A 31 -20.29 -10.84 -2.93
N SER A 32 -20.88 -9.67 -3.14
CA SER A 32 -20.55 -8.83 -4.31
C SER A 32 -19.13 -8.28 -4.27
N ARG A 33 -18.59 -7.97 -3.08
CA ARG A 33 -17.20 -7.51 -2.90
C ARG A 33 -16.22 -8.68 -2.94
N LEU A 34 -16.58 -9.82 -2.35
CA LEU A 34 -15.77 -11.03 -2.40
C LEU A 34 -15.56 -11.52 -3.84
N LEU A 35 -16.59 -11.42 -4.69
CA LEU A 35 -16.49 -11.71 -6.13
C LEU A 35 -15.55 -10.77 -6.91
N LYS A 36 -14.99 -9.74 -6.29
CA LYS A 36 -13.94 -8.89 -6.87
C LYS A 36 -12.53 -9.34 -6.52
N VAL A 37 -12.37 -10.39 -5.70
CA VAL A 37 -11.09 -11.05 -5.46
C VAL A 37 -10.88 -12.10 -6.55
N LEU A 38 -10.21 -11.69 -7.63
CA LEU A 38 -10.05 -12.45 -8.86
C LEU A 38 -8.60 -12.96 -9.03
N SER A 39 -8.34 -13.81 -10.03
CA SER A 39 -6.97 -14.21 -10.39
C SER A 39 -6.43 -13.48 -11.63
N PHE A 40 -5.17 -13.76 -11.94
CA PHE A 40 -4.46 -13.21 -13.09
C PHE A 40 -5.11 -13.60 -14.43
N GLN A 41 -5.87 -14.68 -14.47
CA GLN A 41 -6.58 -15.11 -15.68
C GLN A 41 -7.79 -14.19 -15.95
N GLU A 42 -8.61 -13.92 -14.94
CA GLU A 42 -9.72 -12.96 -15.06
C GLU A 42 -9.20 -11.55 -15.37
N PHE A 43 -8.03 -11.14 -14.82
CA PHE A 43 -7.39 -9.89 -15.21
C PHE A 43 -7.07 -9.83 -16.71
N LYS A 44 -6.57 -10.91 -17.32
CA LYS A 44 -6.29 -10.96 -18.76
C LYS A 44 -7.58 -10.89 -19.58
N GLU A 45 -8.65 -11.52 -19.09
CA GLU A 45 -9.97 -11.47 -19.72
C GLU A 45 -10.53 -10.05 -19.69
N ASP A 46 -10.46 -9.37 -18.54
CA ASP A 46 -10.84 -7.97 -18.39
C ASP A 46 -9.97 -7.04 -19.25
N LEU A 47 -8.67 -7.31 -19.37
CA LEU A 47 -7.77 -6.57 -20.25
C LEU A 47 -8.18 -6.73 -21.73
N ALA A 48 -8.45 -7.95 -22.17
CA ALA A 48 -8.89 -8.22 -23.53
C ALA A 48 -10.27 -7.61 -23.84
N ALA A 49 -11.15 -7.55 -22.84
CA ALA A 49 -12.46 -6.91 -22.94
C ALA A 49 -12.41 -5.37 -22.81
N GLY A 50 -11.28 -4.81 -22.36
CA GLY A 50 -11.15 -3.39 -22.06
C GLY A 50 -12.04 -2.94 -20.89
N THR A 51 -12.17 -3.79 -19.88
CA THR A 51 -12.99 -3.62 -18.66
C THR A 51 -12.17 -3.66 -17.37
N VAL A 52 -10.84 -3.49 -17.46
CA VAL A 52 -9.96 -3.43 -16.29
C VAL A 52 -10.43 -2.35 -15.30
N PRO A 53 -10.56 -2.67 -14.00
CA PRO A 53 -10.93 -1.69 -12.99
C PRO A 53 -9.94 -0.52 -12.86
N GLN A 54 -10.40 0.60 -12.32
CA GLN A 54 -9.56 1.79 -12.06
C GLN A 54 -8.43 1.54 -11.04
N PHE A 55 -8.62 0.57 -10.14
CA PHE A 55 -7.61 0.14 -9.17
C PHE A 55 -7.50 -1.38 -9.18
N VAL A 56 -6.28 -1.89 -9.33
CA VAL A 56 -5.98 -3.32 -9.24
C VAL A 56 -4.74 -3.50 -8.38
N MET A 57 -4.85 -4.33 -7.35
CA MET A 57 -3.70 -4.83 -6.59
C MET A 57 -3.54 -6.31 -6.91
N MET A 58 -2.35 -6.69 -7.36
CA MET A 58 -2.04 -8.06 -7.75
C MET A 58 -0.86 -8.56 -6.94
N SER A 59 -1.02 -9.73 -6.33
CA SER A 59 0.09 -10.49 -5.75
C SER A 59 0.31 -11.74 -6.59
N PRO A 60 1.52 -11.98 -7.12
CA PRO A 60 1.87 -13.26 -7.70
C PRO A 60 1.78 -14.38 -6.65
N ASN A 61 1.90 -15.62 -7.12
CA ASN A 61 2.04 -16.79 -6.25
C ASN A 61 3.47 -16.86 -5.66
N MET A 62 3.69 -17.75 -4.69
CA MET A 62 4.95 -17.89 -3.94
C MET A 62 6.18 -18.23 -4.80
N LEU A 63 5.97 -18.74 -6.02
CA LEU A 63 7.07 -18.96 -6.97
C LEU A 63 7.43 -17.67 -7.71
N ASN A 64 6.42 -16.93 -8.14
CA ASN A 64 6.56 -15.77 -9.02
C ASN A 64 6.81 -14.47 -8.26
N ASP A 65 6.49 -14.41 -6.96
CA ASP A 65 6.85 -13.30 -6.08
C ASP A 65 8.32 -13.37 -5.62
N GLY A 66 8.96 -14.53 -5.77
CA GLY A 66 10.36 -14.77 -5.43
C GLY A 66 10.58 -15.42 -4.07
N HIS A 67 9.55 -15.77 -3.32
CA HIS A 67 9.68 -16.34 -1.98
C HIS A 67 10.21 -17.78 -1.99
N ASN A 68 9.72 -18.61 -2.92
CA ASN A 68 10.14 -20.02 -3.05
C ASN A 68 11.14 -20.24 -4.20
N THR A 69 11.56 -19.16 -4.87
CA THR A 69 12.47 -19.21 -6.02
C THR A 69 13.57 -18.16 -5.88
N THR A 70 14.29 -17.86 -6.96
CA THR A 70 15.34 -16.85 -6.97
C THR A 70 14.82 -15.53 -7.53
N LEU A 71 15.53 -14.45 -7.25
CA LEU A 71 15.27 -13.14 -7.86
C LEU A 71 15.27 -13.21 -9.40
N ASP A 72 16.15 -14.00 -10.01
CA ASP A 72 16.19 -14.21 -11.46
C ASP A 72 14.90 -14.85 -12.00
N TYR A 73 14.34 -15.82 -11.27
CA TYR A 73 13.06 -16.44 -11.64
C TYR A 73 11.91 -15.42 -11.55
N ALA A 74 11.77 -14.76 -10.41
CA ALA A 74 10.71 -13.78 -10.16
C ALA A 74 10.77 -12.61 -11.15
N THR A 75 11.96 -12.07 -11.43
CA THR A 75 12.13 -10.96 -12.38
C THR A 75 11.90 -11.38 -13.83
N LYS A 76 12.25 -12.61 -14.24
CA LYS A 76 11.86 -13.14 -15.56
C LYS A 76 10.35 -13.26 -15.71
N TRP A 77 9.68 -13.76 -14.68
CA TRP A 77 8.22 -13.82 -14.66
C TRP A 77 7.59 -12.42 -14.73
N ALA A 78 8.02 -11.50 -13.86
CA ALA A 78 7.49 -10.14 -13.78
C ALA A 78 7.69 -9.41 -15.11
N ARG A 79 8.87 -9.54 -15.74
CA ARG A 79 9.15 -8.99 -17.07
C ARG A 79 8.20 -9.56 -18.12
N LYS A 80 8.01 -10.88 -18.15
CA LYS A 80 7.09 -11.54 -19.10
C LYS A 80 5.65 -11.07 -18.91
N PHE A 81 5.22 -10.89 -17.66
CA PHE A 81 3.87 -10.43 -17.33
C PHE A 81 3.66 -8.94 -17.68
N LEU A 82 4.61 -8.08 -17.33
CA LEU A 82 4.47 -6.63 -17.47
C LEU A 82 4.68 -6.12 -18.89
N LEU A 83 5.59 -6.71 -19.68
CA LEU A 83 5.92 -6.18 -21.02
C LEU A 83 4.68 -5.99 -21.93
N PRO A 84 3.74 -6.94 -22.03
CA PRO A 84 2.51 -6.72 -22.78
C PRO A 84 1.65 -5.56 -22.26
N LEU A 85 1.66 -5.31 -20.95
CA LEU A 85 0.91 -4.22 -20.31
C LEU A 85 1.53 -2.84 -20.54
N LEU A 86 2.75 -2.78 -21.08
CA LEU A 86 3.45 -1.53 -21.42
C LEU A 86 3.35 -1.19 -22.91
N ALA A 87 2.70 -2.05 -23.71
CA ALA A 87 2.49 -1.78 -25.12
C ALA A 87 1.56 -0.58 -25.32
N GLU A 88 1.83 0.22 -26.34
CA GLU A 88 1.00 1.37 -26.69
C GLU A 88 -0.44 0.93 -27.00
N GLY A 89 -1.42 1.65 -26.45
CA GLY A 89 -2.84 1.39 -26.67
C GLY A 89 -3.41 0.17 -25.95
N VAL A 90 -2.63 -0.54 -25.11
CA VAL A 90 -3.14 -1.69 -24.36
C VAL A 90 -4.18 -1.30 -23.31
N PHE A 91 -4.02 -0.12 -22.70
CA PHE A 91 -5.04 0.53 -21.88
C PHE A 91 -5.61 1.72 -22.65
N LYS A 92 -6.94 1.93 -22.54
CA LYS A 92 -7.61 3.09 -23.15
C LYS A 92 -7.27 4.38 -22.39
N GLU A 93 -7.15 4.29 -21.08
CA GLU A 93 -6.85 5.40 -20.18
C GLU A 93 -5.33 5.48 -19.88
N LYS A 94 -4.91 6.62 -19.29
CA LYS A 94 -3.57 6.71 -18.70
C LYS A 94 -3.48 5.78 -17.49
N THR A 95 -2.54 4.85 -17.53
CA THR A 95 -2.39 3.82 -16.49
C THR A 95 -1.02 3.95 -15.83
N LEU A 96 -1.02 4.02 -14.50
CA LEU A 96 0.16 3.87 -13.67
C LEU A 96 0.25 2.43 -13.19
N ILE A 97 1.38 1.78 -13.42
CA ILE A 97 1.69 0.45 -12.90
C ILE A 97 2.85 0.61 -11.92
N GLN A 98 2.64 0.21 -10.66
CA GLN A 98 3.71 0.08 -9.68
C GLN A 98 4.12 -1.40 -9.58
N LEU A 99 5.39 -1.70 -9.86
CA LEU A 99 6.01 -2.96 -9.45
C LEU A 99 6.78 -2.70 -8.16
N THR A 100 6.49 -3.43 -7.10
CA THR A 100 7.15 -3.28 -5.80
C THR A 100 7.17 -4.60 -5.04
N TYR A 101 7.91 -4.64 -3.93
CA TYR A 101 7.92 -5.75 -2.97
C TYR A 101 7.19 -5.35 -1.69
N ASP A 102 6.72 -6.33 -0.92
CA ASP A 102 6.14 -6.11 0.41
C ASP A 102 7.22 -5.89 1.48
N GLU A 103 8.32 -6.64 1.41
CA GLU A 103 9.44 -6.55 2.35
C GLU A 103 10.81 -6.85 1.73
N THR A 104 11.87 -6.66 2.53
CA THR A 104 13.24 -7.10 2.21
C THR A 104 13.48 -8.52 2.73
N GLU A 105 14.27 -9.31 2.02
CA GLU A 105 14.77 -10.62 2.49
C GLU A 105 15.87 -10.45 3.55
N ASN A 106 16.63 -9.34 3.50
CA ASN A 106 17.73 -9.09 4.42
C ASN A 106 17.29 -8.24 5.62
N TYR A 107 16.93 -8.92 6.71
CA TYR A 107 16.50 -8.29 7.97
C TYR A 107 17.65 -7.66 8.78
N SER A 108 18.91 -7.76 8.32
CA SER A 108 20.07 -7.14 8.99
C SER A 108 20.31 -5.68 8.56
N GLU A 109 19.63 -5.24 7.50
CA GLU A 109 19.72 -3.88 6.96
C GLU A 109 18.35 -3.21 7.05
N PRO A 110 18.26 -1.87 7.14
CA PRO A 110 16.99 -1.16 7.05
C PRO A 110 16.19 -1.57 5.81
N ASN A 111 14.90 -1.86 6.02
CA ASN A 111 14.00 -2.34 4.98
C ASN A 111 13.90 -1.31 3.85
N ARG A 112 14.49 -1.64 2.71
CA ARG A 112 14.42 -0.83 1.50
C ARG A 112 14.12 -1.74 0.32
N ILE A 113 12.92 -1.57 -0.22
CA ILE A 113 12.39 -2.35 -1.33
C ILE A 113 12.63 -1.64 -2.66
N ALA A 114 12.78 -2.42 -3.72
CA ALA A 114 12.75 -1.89 -5.08
C ALA A 114 11.30 -1.53 -5.44
N SER A 115 11.10 -0.33 -6.00
CA SER A 115 9.82 0.12 -6.53
C SER A 115 10.02 0.78 -7.89
N LEU A 116 9.24 0.38 -8.89
CA LEU A 116 9.26 0.93 -10.24
C LEU A 116 7.88 1.48 -10.59
N LEU A 117 7.85 2.70 -11.10
CA LEU A 117 6.66 3.30 -11.70
C LEU A 117 6.74 3.18 -13.22
N LEU A 118 5.74 2.55 -13.82
CA LEU A 118 5.67 2.17 -15.23
C LEU A 118 4.30 2.56 -15.82
N GLY A 119 4.16 2.43 -17.13
CA GLY A 119 2.90 2.63 -17.84
C GLY A 119 2.76 4.02 -18.47
N SER A 120 1.62 4.25 -19.13
CA SER A 120 1.34 5.46 -19.92
C SER A 120 1.12 6.72 -19.08
N ALA A 121 0.91 6.58 -17.76
CA ALA A 121 0.86 7.71 -16.84
C ALA A 121 2.25 8.31 -16.54
N VAL A 122 3.34 7.56 -16.76
CA VAL A 122 4.71 8.07 -16.55
C VAL A 122 5.13 8.94 -17.75
N PRO A 123 5.39 10.24 -17.56
CA PRO A 123 5.84 11.13 -18.63
C PRO A 123 7.14 10.65 -19.29
N ASP A 124 7.31 10.90 -20.59
CA ASP A 124 8.52 10.53 -21.33
C ASP A 124 9.81 11.09 -20.70
N SER A 125 9.74 12.30 -20.14
CA SER A 125 10.87 12.94 -19.46
C SER A 125 11.30 12.23 -18.17
N LEU A 126 10.47 11.36 -17.60
CA LEU A 126 10.78 10.60 -16.39
C LEU A 126 11.19 9.14 -16.69
N LYS A 127 11.16 8.70 -17.97
CA LYS A 127 11.61 7.35 -18.33
C LYS A 127 13.09 7.17 -18.01
N GLY A 128 13.41 6.18 -17.17
CA GLY A 128 14.77 5.91 -16.72
C GLY A 128 15.29 6.89 -15.67
N SER A 129 14.45 7.80 -15.16
CA SER A 129 14.80 8.67 -14.05
C SER A 129 14.68 7.97 -12.69
N THR A 130 15.17 8.63 -11.64
CA THR A 130 15.03 8.18 -10.25
C THR A 130 14.32 9.24 -9.43
N ASP A 131 13.48 8.81 -8.50
CA ASP A 131 12.83 9.66 -7.51
C ASP A 131 13.39 9.34 -6.13
N ASN A 132 13.83 10.38 -5.40
CA ASN A 132 14.43 10.26 -4.08
C ASN A 132 13.47 10.66 -2.94
N THR A 133 12.22 11.02 -3.26
CA THR A 133 11.19 11.30 -2.26
C THR A 133 11.02 10.10 -1.32
N PHE A 134 10.86 10.33 -0.03
CA PHE A 134 10.64 9.25 0.91
C PHE A 134 9.23 8.65 0.75
N TYR A 135 9.14 7.34 0.56
CA TYR A 135 7.87 6.62 0.45
C TYR A 135 7.78 5.46 1.43
N THR A 136 6.56 5.18 1.87
CA THR A 136 6.18 3.94 2.54
C THR A 136 5.06 3.27 1.76
N HIS A 137 4.61 2.08 2.17
CA HIS A 137 3.40 1.49 1.56
C HIS A 137 2.15 2.37 1.72
N PHE A 138 2.09 3.24 2.74
CA PHE A 138 1.00 4.21 2.88
C PHE A 138 0.98 5.25 1.76
N SER A 139 2.12 5.49 1.07
CA SER A 139 2.18 6.39 -0.09
C SER A 139 1.35 5.90 -1.27
N ILE A 140 1.11 4.58 -1.37
CA ILE A 140 0.20 4.02 -2.38
C ILE A 140 -1.23 4.52 -2.13
N LEU A 141 -1.68 4.41 -0.88
CA LEU A 141 -3.02 4.85 -0.48
C LEU A 141 -3.15 6.38 -0.55
N SER A 142 -2.18 7.13 -0.02
CA SER A 142 -2.16 8.60 -0.12
C SER A 142 -2.19 9.09 -1.57
N THR A 143 -1.47 8.42 -2.48
CA THR A 143 -1.51 8.73 -3.93
C THR A 143 -2.89 8.47 -4.53
N VAL A 144 -3.52 7.35 -4.18
CA VAL A 144 -4.88 7.02 -4.62
C VAL A 144 -5.90 8.05 -4.10
N GLU A 145 -5.79 8.43 -2.83
CA GLU A 145 -6.63 9.44 -2.21
C GLU A 145 -6.46 10.81 -2.87
N ASN A 146 -5.22 11.21 -3.17
CA ASN A 146 -4.92 12.45 -3.86
C ASN A 146 -5.45 12.46 -5.32
N ASN A 147 -5.23 11.38 -6.07
CA ASN A 147 -5.60 11.31 -7.48
C ASN A 147 -7.12 11.30 -7.73
N TRP A 148 -7.90 10.78 -6.79
CA TRP A 148 -9.36 10.70 -6.90
C TRP A 148 -10.12 11.60 -5.92
N GLU A 149 -9.42 12.54 -5.26
CA GLU A 149 -10.00 13.44 -4.26
C GLU A 149 -10.83 12.67 -3.22
N LEU A 150 -10.24 11.64 -2.61
CA LEU A 150 -10.94 10.77 -1.65
C LEU A 150 -10.72 11.21 -0.20
N PRO A 151 -11.67 10.89 0.71
CA PRO A 151 -11.46 10.94 2.14
C PRO A 151 -10.29 10.05 2.59
N ASN A 152 -9.64 10.47 3.66
CA ASN A 152 -8.54 9.73 4.29
C ASN A 152 -9.05 8.78 5.38
N LEU A 153 -8.19 7.92 5.93
CA LEU A 153 -8.52 6.96 6.99
C LEU A 153 -8.15 7.43 8.40
N GLY A 154 -7.59 8.64 8.54
CA GLY A 154 -7.19 9.24 9.80
C GLY A 154 -5.98 8.55 10.44
N ARG A 155 -5.12 7.91 9.64
CA ARG A 155 -3.95 7.15 10.10
C ARG A 155 -2.70 7.60 9.34
N PHE A 156 -1.74 6.68 9.13
CA PHE A 156 -0.46 6.96 8.48
C PHE A 156 -0.57 7.29 7.00
N ASP A 157 -1.74 7.11 6.38
CA ASP A 157 -2.08 7.64 5.05
C ASP A 157 -1.97 9.17 5.00
N VAL A 158 -2.40 9.90 6.04
CA VAL A 158 -2.46 11.36 6.05
C VAL A 158 -1.08 12.02 5.93
N GLY A 159 -0.08 11.47 6.62
CA GLY A 159 1.29 11.99 6.59
C GLY A 159 2.17 11.39 5.49
N ALA A 160 1.65 10.45 4.71
CA ALA A 160 2.43 9.78 3.67
C ALA A 160 2.54 10.64 2.42
N ASN A 161 3.74 10.69 1.84
CA ASN A 161 3.99 11.35 0.56
C ASN A 161 3.17 10.70 -0.57
N VAL A 162 2.74 11.54 -1.52
CA VAL A 162 2.12 11.14 -2.79
C VAL A 162 3.22 10.90 -3.81
N PHE A 163 3.09 9.92 -4.70
CA PHE A 163 4.06 9.72 -5.77
C PHE A 163 4.29 11.00 -6.54
N LYS A 164 5.56 11.39 -6.68
CA LYS A 164 5.97 12.71 -7.16
C LYS A 164 5.33 13.07 -8.50
N LEU A 165 5.19 12.11 -9.41
CA LEU A 165 4.53 12.34 -10.70
C LEU A 165 3.06 12.76 -10.57
N VAL A 166 2.36 12.29 -9.53
CA VAL A 166 0.97 12.65 -9.23
C VAL A 166 0.96 13.96 -8.45
N ALA A 167 1.82 14.10 -7.45
CA ALA A 167 1.95 15.32 -6.66
C ALA A 167 2.25 16.56 -7.52
N ASP A 168 3.14 16.43 -8.51
CA ASP A 168 3.48 17.49 -9.45
C ASP A 168 2.27 17.92 -10.33
N ILE A 169 1.31 17.01 -10.57
CA ILE A 169 0.09 17.29 -11.35
C ILE A 169 -0.97 17.95 -10.46
N THR A 170 -1.17 17.44 -9.25
CA THR A 170 -2.24 17.92 -8.33
C THR A 170 -1.81 19.14 -7.52
N GLY A 171 -0.52 19.46 -7.49
CA GLY A 171 0.05 20.51 -6.64
C GLY A 171 0.22 20.10 -5.18
N TYR A 172 0.15 18.80 -4.87
CA TYR A 172 0.43 18.29 -3.52
C TYR A 172 1.89 18.51 -3.15
N ILE A 173 2.15 18.94 -1.91
CA ILE A 173 3.50 19.20 -1.41
C ILE A 173 3.93 18.04 -0.52
N ASN A 174 4.81 17.20 -1.05
CA ASN A 174 5.46 16.15 -0.27
C ASN A 174 6.37 16.74 0.80
N MET A 175 6.40 16.08 1.95
CA MET A 175 7.25 16.42 3.09
C MET A 175 7.91 15.15 3.61
N ASP A 176 9.23 15.06 3.50
CA ASP A 176 9.97 13.92 4.03
C ASP A 176 9.84 13.88 5.57
N PRO A 177 9.74 12.68 6.17
CA PRO A 177 9.58 12.55 7.62
C PRO A 177 10.74 13.22 8.38
N PRO A 178 10.45 14.01 9.41
CA PRO A 178 11.48 14.75 10.14
C PRO A 178 12.43 13.81 10.91
N ASN A 179 12.00 12.58 11.18
CA ASN A 179 12.72 11.61 11.98
C ASN A 179 13.23 10.40 11.18
N VAL A 180 13.24 10.45 9.84
CA VAL A 180 13.65 9.31 9.00
C VAL A 180 15.03 8.75 9.35
N ALA A 181 15.98 9.61 9.73
CA ALA A 181 17.35 9.20 10.07
C ALA A 181 17.45 8.42 11.38
N ALA A 182 16.44 8.51 12.25
CA ALA A 182 16.42 7.82 13.53
C ALA A 182 15.79 6.43 13.43
N VAL A 183 15.09 6.12 12.33
CA VAL A 183 14.23 4.94 12.23
C VAL A 183 14.96 3.77 11.57
N ASN A 184 14.94 2.62 12.25
CA ASN A 184 15.28 1.30 11.73
C ASN A 184 13.98 0.53 11.41
N ASN A 185 13.49 0.69 10.19
CA ASN A 185 12.26 0.06 9.71
C ASN A 185 12.34 -1.46 9.48
N SER A 186 13.43 -2.12 9.90
CA SER A 186 13.53 -3.60 9.95
C SER A 186 13.03 -4.19 11.26
N VAL A 187 12.69 -3.34 12.24
CA VAL A 187 12.09 -3.75 13.50
C VAL A 187 10.72 -3.13 13.63
N SER A 188 9.67 -3.94 13.77
CA SER A 188 8.32 -3.44 14.02
C SER A 188 8.03 -3.36 15.51
N TYR A 189 7.36 -2.30 15.97
CA TYR A 189 6.82 -2.26 17.33
C TYR A 189 5.65 -3.27 17.49
N PRO A 190 5.44 -3.83 18.68
CA PRO A 190 4.51 -4.94 18.88
C PRO A 190 3.05 -4.49 18.78
N GLY A 191 2.39 -4.86 17.68
CA GLY A 191 0.97 -4.62 17.46
C GLY A 191 0.04 -5.40 18.39
N ALA A 192 -1.26 -5.10 18.33
CA ALA A 192 -2.26 -5.64 19.25
C ALA A 192 -2.44 -7.17 19.20
N PHE A 193 -2.01 -7.80 18.10
CA PHE A 193 -2.06 -9.25 17.92
C PHE A 193 -0.79 -9.98 18.39
N ASN A 194 0.26 -9.26 18.80
CA ASN A 194 1.48 -9.90 19.32
C ASN A 194 1.21 -10.47 20.72
N ARG A 195 1.08 -11.81 20.83
CA ARG A 195 0.72 -12.48 22.08
C ARG A 195 1.87 -12.57 23.10
N ASN A 196 3.12 -12.43 22.64
CA ASN A 196 4.32 -12.79 23.41
C ASN A 196 5.24 -11.58 23.64
N HIS A 197 4.69 -10.37 23.73
CA HIS A 197 5.47 -9.15 23.97
C HIS A 197 4.93 -8.35 25.16
N THR A 198 5.81 -7.92 26.05
CA THR A 198 5.46 -7.24 27.32
C THR A 198 4.88 -5.84 27.13
N ILE A 199 5.29 -5.14 26.06
CA ILE A 199 4.81 -3.80 25.69
C ILE A 199 3.85 -3.78 24.50
N LYS A 200 3.16 -4.90 24.22
CA LYS A 200 2.19 -4.97 23.12
C LYS A 200 1.07 -3.93 23.27
N LEU A 201 0.51 -3.49 22.15
CA LEU A 201 -0.73 -2.73 22.19
C LEU A 201 -1.88 -3.60 22.73
N THR A 202 -2.73 -3.03 23.58
CA THR A 202 -3.90 -3.72 24.14
C THR A 202 -5.10 -3.66 23.21
N ALA A 203 -5.12 -2.68 22.30
CA ALA A 203 -6.14 -2.49 21.27
C ALA A 203 -5.53 -1.86 20.01
N ILE A 204 -6.26 -1.89 18.91
CA ILE A 204 -5.91 -1.11 17.72
C ILE A 204 -6.08 0.38 18.06
N PRO A 205 -5.07 1.25 17.83
CA PRO A 205 -5.18 2.67 18.14
C PRO A 205 -6.32 3.34 17.38
N PRO A 206 -7.05 4.29 18.00
CA PRO A 206 -8.07 5.06 17.31
C PRO A 206 -7.43 5.90 16.19
N PRO A 207 -8.10 6.06 15.03
CA PRO A 207 -7.68 7.05 14.05
C PRO A 207 -7.82 8.46 14.63
N ASN A 208 -7.10 9.42 14.06
CA ASN A 208 -7.32 10.83 14.37
C ASN A 208 -8.43 11.38 13.45
N LEU A 209 -9.58 11.68 14.03
CA LEU A 209 -10.79 12.10 13.32
C LEU A 209 -10.75 13.56 12.82
N GLN A 210 -9.71 14.31 13.19
CA GLN A 210 -9.53 15.73 12.86
C GLN A 210 -8.62 15.97 11.65
N LEU A 211 -8.05 14.89 11.08
CA LEU A 211 -7.08 14.98 9.99
C LEU A 211 -7.72 15.17 8.62
N VAL A 212 -7.02 15.92 7.77
CA VAL A 212 -7.27 16.05 6.34
C VAL A 212 -6.08 15.44 5.59
N GLY A 213 -6.36 14.47 4.73
CA GLY A 213 -5.33 13.76 3.95
C GLY A 213 -5.08 14.37 2.59
N ALA A 214 -4.33 13.64 1.76
CA ALA A 214 -3.85 14.17 0.48
C ALA A 214 -4.95 14.43 -0.56
N GLY A 215 -6.13 13.82 -0.42
CA GLY A 215 -7.31 14.14 -1.22
C GLY A 215 -7.98 15.49 -0.87
N GLY A 216 -7.51 16.20 0.15
CA GLY A 216 -8.10 17.46 0.61
C GLY A 216 -9.42 17.29 1.38
N ILE A 217 -9.82 16.05 1.65
CA ILE A 217 -11.06 15.70 2.36
C ILE A 217 -10.73 15.14 3.75
N SER A 218 -11.60 15.44 4.71
CA SER A 218 -11.55 14.90 6.07
C SER A 218 -11.66 13.36 6.10
N VAL A 219 -11.49 12.78 7.29
CA VAL A 219 -11.63 11.33 7.49
C VAL A 219 -12.96 10.81 6.94
N LEU A 220 -12.91 9.65 6.27
CA LEU A 220 -14.05 8.93 5.71
C LEU A 220 -15.19 8.80 6.74
N ASP A 221 -16.42 9.12 6.36
CA ASP A 221 -17.56 9.15 7.28
C ASP A 221 -17.80 7.82 7.99
N SER A 222 -17.64 6.69 7.31
CA SER A 222 -17.79 5.37 7.93
C SER A 222 -16.73 5.09 9.00
N VAL A 223 -15.52 5.64 8.85
CA VAL A 223 -14.47 5.58 9.88
C VAL A 223 -14.83 6.51 11.03
N ARG A 224 -15.29 7.73 10.75
CA ARG A 224 -15.72 8.69 11.79
C ARG A 224 -16.83 8.13 12.66
N GLU A 225 -17.87 7.55 12.05
CA GLU A 225 -18.99 6.96 12.80
C GLU A 225 -18.56 5.70 13.58
N GLN A 226 -17.68 4.87 13.01
CA GLN A 226 -17.17 3.68 13.68
C GLN A 226 -16.33 4.01 14.94
N TRP A 227 -15.61 5.12 14.93
CA TRP A 227 -14.65 5.51 15.98
C TRP A 227 -15.09 6.74 16.80
N LYS A 228 -16.37 7.14 16.68
CA LYS A 228 -16.91 8.35 17.31
C LYS A 228 -16.77 8.36 18.84
N LYS A 229 -16.84 7.18 19.48
CA LYS A 229 -16.74 7.08 20.94
C LYS A 229 -15.30 7.29 21.43
N GLU A 230 -14.33 7.13 20.55
CA GLU A 230 -12.91 7.23 20.81
C GLU A 230 -12.33 8.61 20.41
N GLU A 231 -13.16 9.58 20.01
CA GLU A 231 -12.71 10.90 19.52
C GLU A 231 -11.87 11.70 20.54
N ASN A 232 -12.05 11.41 21.84
CA ASN A 232 -11.31 12.05 22.93
C ASN A 232 -10.14 11.21 23.44
N LEU A 233 -9.85 10.06 22.83
CA LEU A 233 -8.71 9.22 23.18
C LEU A 233 -7.46 9.67 22.43
N ASP A 234 -6.32 9.50 23.09
CA ASP A 234 -5.03 9.75 22.47
C ASP A 234 -4.78 8.79 21.30
N THR A 235 -4.08 9.30 20.30
CA THR A 235 -3.79 8.60 19.05
C THR A 235 -2.33 8.83 18.64
N PRO A 236 -1.69 7.86 17.96
CA PRO A 236 -0.34 8.04 17.42
C PRO A 236 -0.34 8.77 16.07
N TYR A 237 -1.51 9.08 15.50
CA TYR A 237 -1.66 9.65 14.16
C TYR A 237 -1.80 11.18 14.25
N ASP A 238 -0.77 11.92 13.88
CA ASP A 238 -0.74 13.39 13.92
C ASP A 238 -0.61 14.05 12.53
N GLY A 239 -0.56 13.24 11.47
CA GLY A 239 -0.40 13.72 10.10
C GLY A 239 0.97 14.34 9.80
N SER A 240 1.95 14.24 10.71
CA SER A 240 3.28 14.85 10.54
C SER A 240 4.17 14.14 9.51
N GLY A 241 3.78 12.94 9.10
CA GLY A 241 4.62 12.05 8.30
C GLY A 241 5.72 11.34 9.08
N SER A 242 5.83 11.58 10.40
CA SER A 242 6.81 10.89 11.24
C SER A 242 6.66 9.37 11.15
N VAL A 243 7.79 8.69 10.99
CA VAL A 243 7.87 7.23 10.90
C VAL A 243 8.25 6.62 12.24
N TYR A 244 7.83 5.39 12.50
CA TYR A 244 8.05 4.72 13.79
C TYR A 244 8.42 3.26 13.57
N ASP A 245 9.17 2.69 14.50
CA ASP A 245 9.68 1.32 14.47
C ASP A 245 9.70 0.71 15.88
N GLY A 246 10.33 -0.46 16.05
CA GLY A 246 10.43 -1.15 17.34
C GLY A 246 11.26 -0.43 18.41
N ASP A 247 12.22 0.41 18.01
CA ASP A 247 13.12 1.17 18.88
C ASP A 247 12.62 2.62 19.08
N ASN A 248 11.88 3.15 18.11
CA ASN A 248 11.29 4.48 18.06
C ASN A 248 9.77 4.35 17.97
N VAL A 249 9.14 4.04 19.11
CA VAL A 249 7.69 3.79 19.17
C VAL A 249 6.87 5.08 19.02
N PRO A 250 5.64 5.00 18.47
CA PRO A 250 4.76 6.17 18.35
C PRO A 250 4.38 6.78 19.69
N ILE A 251 4.31 8.12 19.73
CA ILE A 251 3.84 8.88 20.89
C ILE A 251 2.34 9.14 20.73
N TYR A 252 1.56 8.79 21.76
CA TYR A 252 0.12 9.00 21.79
C TYR A 252 -0.17 10.40 22.33
N LYS A 253 -0.97 11.17 21.58
CA LYS A 253 -1.36 12.54 21.93
C LYS A 253 -2.86 12.76 21.69
N PRO A 254 -3.47 13.80 22.29
CA PRO A 254 -4.83 14.19 21.96
C PRO A 254 -5.00 14.42 20.46
N GLN A 255 -6.15 14.05 19.92
CA GLN A 255 -6.44 14.25 18.50
C GLN A 255 -6.45 15.74 18.14
N ALA A 256 -5.79 16.10 17.05
CA ALA A 256 -5.69 17.48 16.58
C ALA A 256 -5.61 17.55 15.04
N HIS A 257 -5.86 18.74 14.49
CA HIS A 257 -5.69 19.01 13.06
C HIS A 257 -4.22 18.90 12.64
N ASN A 258 -3.98 18.77 11.33
CA ASN A 258 -2.64 18.69 10.75
C ASN A 258 -1.74 19.84 11.26
N GLY A 259 -0.57 19.49 11.79
CA GLY A 259 0.47 20.46 12.19
C GLY A 259 0.22 21.21 13.51
N ALA A 260 -0.75 20.77 14.32
CA ALA A 260 -1.03 21.31 15.67
C ALA A 260 -0.16 20.68 16.77
#